data_AF-K9B5K9-F1
#
_entry.id   AF-K9B5K9-F1
#
_cell.length_a   1.000
_cell.length_b   1.000
_cell.length_c   1.000
_cell.angle_alpha   90.00
_cell.angle_beta   90.00
_cell.angle_gamma   90.00
#
_symmetry.space_group_name_H-M   'P 1'
#
loop_
_entity.id
_entity.type
_entity.pdbx_description
1 polymer ?
#
loop_
_entity_poly.entity_id
_entity_poly.type
_entity_poly.pdbx_seq_one_letter_code
_entity_poly.pdbx_strand_id
1 'polypeptide(L)'
;MPKDIIIELAREKNSDEERKIIRDVQKRNQQTRDLVDKVIKETGKTKAKGMVEKLILHDKQEGKCLYSLKSIPLEDLLNNPHHYEVDHIIPRSVSYDNSMNNKVLVLQEENSKKSNQTPFQYFNSSNTHITFKQFKQHVLNLSKTKDRITKKKKEYLLEERDINKFSVQKEFINRNLVDTRYATRELMTLLRAYFSANELDVKVKAINGGFTSYLRKRWDFKKDRNAGYKHHAEDALIIANVDFIFKQLKALDNAKKVMEGRKVQVEKDNVEDNEHYESLFREPDQIKEIKLYDNYKFSHRVDKKPNRELINDTIYSTRKVDNKTYTIQTVNNIYDKQNDQLKKLFNKSPEKFLMYKHDPKTFDKLATIMRQYKNEKNPLYKFHDETGEYLTKYAKKDNGPIVKSLKYIGKQVNAHLDITNDYENSNNKVVKLSLKPFRFDVYLDDGKYKFVTVKYLDIIKKDTYYVIDEEKYKLALQQKKISENAKFIGSFYNNDLIKINGELLRVIGVNDDAKNTLELNMIDISYRDYVENMNLATTPRIRKNIGKSITILEKYTTDILGNTFKISSPEKPQFIFKVRD
;
A
#
# COMPACT_ATOMS: atom_id res chain seq x y z
N MET A 1 3.73 -13.31 -31.09
CA MET A 1 3.90 -13.79 -29.70
C MET A 1 5.26 -13.33 -29.17
N PRO A 2 5.40 -12.95 -27.88
CA PRO A 2 6.70 -12.64 -27.31
C PRO A 2 7.55 -13.91 -27.22
N LYS A 3 8.87 -13.79 -27.40
CA LYS A 3 9.79 -14.91 -27.18
C LYS A 3 9.94 -15.25 -25.69
N ASP A 4 9.80 -14.26 -24.81
CA ASP A 4 10.03 -14.41 -23.38
C ASP A 4 9.01 -13.61 -22.57
N ILE A 5 8.66 -14.15 -21.41
CA ILE A 5 7.80 -13.55 -20.40
C ILE A 5 8.52 -13.68 -19.06
N ILE A 6 8.83 -12.54 -18.44
CA ILE A 6 9.47 -12.49 -17.12
C ILE A 6 8.51 -11.82 -16.13
N ILE A 7 8.37 -12.43 -14.95
CA ILE A 7 7.34 -12.05 -13.96
C ILE A 7 8.00 -11.74 -12.61
N GLU A 8 7.61 -10.63 -11.99
CA GLU A 8 7.85 -10.34 -10.58
C GLU A 8 6.51 -10.27 -9.86
N LEU A 9 6.38 -10.91 -8.69
CA LEU A 9 5.22 -10.76 -7.82
C LEU A 9 5.55 -9.95 -6.57
N ALA A 10 4.58 -9.17 -6.07
CA ALA A 10 4.72 -8.40 -4.84
C ALA A 10 5.10 -9.29 -3.66
N ARG A 11 5.95 -8.80 -2.75
CA ARG A 11 6.43 -9.54 -1.56
C ARG A 11 5.36 -9.73 -0.49
N GLU A 12 4.53 -8.70 -0.35
CA GLU A 12 3.45 -8.56 0.62
C GLU A 12 2.21 -9.31 0.16
N LYS A 13 1.51 -9.99 1.07
CA LYS A 13 0.27 -10.71 0.75
C LYS A 13 -0.95 -9.80 0.68
N ASN A 14 -0.92 -8.67 1.40
CA ASN A 14 -1.99 -7.70 1.46
C ASN A 14 -1.46 -6.31 1.87
N SER A 15 -2.33 -5.30 1.81
CA SER A 15 -1.98 -3.92 2.14
C SER A 15 -1.59 -3.70 3.61
N ASP A 16 -2.06 -4.53 4.53
CA ASP A 16 -1.72 -4.39 5.96
C ASP A 16 -0.30 -4.88 6.25
N GLU A 17 0.10 -5.98 5.60
CA GLU A 17 1.47 -6.46 5.60
C GLU A 17 2.40 -5.46 4.90
N GLU A 18 1.99 -4.89 3.76
CA GLU A 18 2.75 -3.81 3.10
C GLU A 18 2.95 -2.62 4.04
N ARG A 19 1.89 -2.13 4.68
CA ARG A 19 1.96 -1.03 5.66
C ARG A 19 2.86 -1.36 6.84
N LYS A 20 2.87 -2.62 7.29
CA LYS A 20 3.79 -3.08 8.34
C LYS A 20 5.25 -3.02 7.85
N ILE A 21 5.53 -3.53 6.66
CA ILE A 21 6.88 -3.50 6.07
C ILE A 21 7.36 -2.07 5.88
N ILE A 22 6.50 -1.17 5.38
CA ILE A 22 6.83 0.26 5.24
C ILE A 22 7.15 0.88 6.60
N ARG A 23 6.33 0.63 7.63
CA ARG A 23 6.61 1.11 9.00
C ARG A 23 7.93 0.57 9.55
N ASP A 24 8.22 -0.71 9.34
CA ASP A 24 9.47 -1.33 9.80
C ASP A 24 10.69 -0.79 9.04
N VAL A 25 10.55 -0.44 7.75
CA VAL A 25 11.58 0.26 6.97
C VAL A 25 11.78 1.68 7.50
N GLN A 26 10.70 2.45 7.70
CA GLN A 26 10.76 3.81 8.24
C GLN A 26 11.40 3.85 9.62
N LYS A 27 11.04 2.90 10.50
CA LYS A 27 11.64 2.76 11.83
C LYS A 27 13.15 2.49 11.73
N ARG A 28 13.58 1.58 10.86
CA ARG A 28 15.01 1.31 10.64
C ARG A 28 15.76 2.50 10.05
N ASN A 29 15.13 3.23 9.13
CA ASN A 29 15.70 4.45 8.57
C ASN A 29 15.86 5.53 9.65
N GLN A 30 14.90 5.65 10.57
CA GLN A 30 15.00 6.56 11.71
C GLN A 30 16.15 6.15 12.64
N GLN A 31 16.22 4.89 13.04
CA GLN A 31 17.34 4.37 13.85
C GLN A 31 18.71 4.62 13.19
N THR A 32 18.77 4.50 11.87
CA THR A 32 19.98 4.78 11.09
C THR A 32 20.35 6.27 11.13
N ARG A 33 19.36 7.17 11.01
CA ARG A 33 19.57 8.61 11.16
C ARG A 33 20.05 8.95 12.57
N ASP A 34 19.40 8.40 13.59
CA ASP A 34 19.75 8.61 14.99
C ASP A 34 21.19 8.15 15.29
N LEU A 35 21.62 7.01 14.73
CA LEU A 35 23.00 6.52 14.82
C LEU A 35 23.98 7.51 14.17
N VAL A 36 23.70 7.95 12.95
CA VAL A 36 24.57 8.89 12.22
C VAL A 36 24.66 10.24 12.95
N ASP A 37 23.53 10.76 13.43
CA ASP A 37 23.46 12.02 14.17
C ASP A 37 24.19 11.92 15.51
N LYS A 38 24.10 10.78 16.20
CA LYS A 38 24.88 10.49 17.40
C LYS A 38 26.39 10.53 17.11
N VAL A 39 26.84 9.82 16.06
CA VAL A 39 28.26 9.80 15.65
C VAL A 39 28.74 11.21 15.31
N ILE A 40 27.94 12.00 14.60
CA ILE A 40 28.29 13.40 14.26
C ILE A 40 28.39 14.25 15.53
N LYS A 41 27.45 14.10 16.47
CA LYS A 41 27.45 14.85 17.73
C LYS A 41 28.66 14.52 18.61
N GLU A 42 29.05 13.25 18.66
CA GLU A 42 30.18 12.78 19.49
C GLU A 42 31.54 13.09 18.85
N THR A 43 31.66 13.04 17.53
CA THR A 43 32.97 13.15 16.84
C THR A 43 33.18 14.48 16.11
N GLY A 44 32.12 15.26 15.89
CA GLY A 44 32.14 16.46 15.04
C GLY A 44 32.28 16.17 13.53
N LYS A 45 32.39 14.90 13.10
CA LYS A 45 32.72 14.54 11.72
C LYS A 45 31.48 14.38 10.84
N THR A 46 31.14 15.44 10.10
CA THR A 46 29.99 15.45 9.16
C THR A 46 30.11 14.47 7.99
N LYS A 47 31.32 14.00 7.66
CA LYS A 47 31.59 12.95 6.66
C LYS A 47 30.83 11.65 6.94
N ALA A 48 30.40 11.40 8.18
CA ALA A 48 29.56 10.26 8.57
C ALA A 48 28.27 10.12 7.72
N LYS A 49 27.70 11.24 7.22
CA LYS A 49 26.51 11.22 6.36
C LYS A 49 26.71 10.45 5.05
N GLY A 50 27.94 10.39 4.52
CA GLY A 50 28.29 9.63 3.31
C GLY A 50 28.64 8.16 3.58
N MET A 51 28.75 7.74 4.84
CA MET A 51 29.29 6.43 5.24
C MET A 51 28.26 5.53 5.92
N VAL A 52 26.97 5.82 5.73
CA VAL A 52 25.86 5.15 6.42
C VAL A 52 25.97 3.62 6.40
N GLU A 53 26.25 3.03 5.24
CA GLU A 53 26.38 1.57 5.12
C GLU A 53 27.55 1.01 5.96
N LYS A 54 28.72 1.69 5.96
CA LYS A 54 29.87 1.29 6.77
C LYS A 54 29.57 1.43 8.26
N LEU A 55 28.89 2.49 8.68
CA LEU A 55 28.52 2.73 10.09
C LEU A 55 27.53 1.68 10.61
N ILE A 56 26.51 1.32 9.82
CA ILE A 56 25.58 0.24 10.19
C ILE A 56 26.33 -1.08 10.37
N LEU A 57 27.25 -1.40 9.45
CA LEU A 57 28.02 -2.64 9.53
C LEU A 57 28.99 -2.63 10.72
N HIS A 58 29.65 -1.50 10.99
CA HIS A 58 30.52 -1.30 12.14
C HIS A 58 29.79 -1.56 13.46
N ASP A 59 28.64 -0.91 13.68
CA ASP A 59 27.81 -1.09 14.88
C ASP A 59 27.37 -2.56 15.06
N LYS A 60 26.87 -3.17 13.98
CA LYS A 60 26.42 -4.57 13.99
C LYS A 60 27.53 -5.59 14.22
N GLN A 61 28.77 -5.22 13.95
CA GLN A 61 29.96 -6.06 14.09
C GLN A 61 30.77 -5.74 15.35
N GLU A 62 30.23 -4.94 16.27
CA GLU A 62 30.93 -4.47 17.47
C GLU A 62 32.27 -3.78 17.16
N GLY A 63 32.33 -3.07 16.03
CA GLY A 63 33.54 -2.40 15.58
C GLY A 63 34.70 -3.34 15.33
N LYS A 64 34.46 -4.57 14.87
CA LYS A 64 35.50 -5.53 14.50
C LYS A 64 35.43 -5.91 13.03
N CYS A 65 36.61 -6.11 12.43
CA CYS A 65 36.75 -6.76 11.14
C CYS A 65 36.40 -8.23 11.31
N LEU A 66 35.36 -8.73 10.62
CA LEU A 66 34.96 -10.11 10.81
C LEU A 66 36.01 -11.13 10.33
N TYR A 67 36.88 -10.77 9.38
CA TYR A 67 37.85 -11.71 8.81
C TYR A 67 39.15 -11.82 9.60
N SER A 68 39.59 -10.74 10.26
CA SER A 68 40.80 -10.75 11.08
C SER A 68 40.52 -10.70 12.59
N LEU A 69 39.28 -10.39 12.99
CA LEU A 69 38.86 -10.05 14.36
C LEU A 69 39.61 -8.85 14.98
N LYS A 70 40.42 -8.14 14.20
CA LYS A 70 41.06 -6.89 14.59
C LYS A 70 39.99 -5.80 14.79
N SER A 71 40.25 -4.91 15.73
CA SER A 71 39.38 -3.75 15.99
C SER A 71 39.38 -2.82 14.77
N ILE A 72 38.22 -2.22 14.50
CA ILE A 72 37.99 -1.12 13.57
C ILE A 72 37.63 0.10 14.43
N PRO A 73 38.62 0.93 14.83
CA PRO A 73 38.32 2.14 15.58
C PRO A 73 37.39 3.05 14.78
N LEU A 74 36.29 3.50 15.39
CA LEU A 74 35.33 4.37 14.70
C LEU A 74 35.99 5.66 14.20
N GLU A 75 36.92 6.21 14.97
CA GLU A 75 37.65 7.41 14.57
C GLU A 75 38.47 7.20 13.29
N ASP A 76 39.16 6.07 13.19
CA ASP A 76 39.96 5.70 12.02
C ASP A 76 39.06 5.40 10.82
N LEU A 77 37.92 4.71 11.01
CA LEU A 77 36.94 4.49 9.96
C LEU A 77 36.42 5.80 9.35
N LEU A 78 36.23 6.84 10.18
CA LEU A 78 35.76 8.16 9.72
C LEU A 78 36.84 8.98 9.01
N ASN A 79 38.10 8.85 9.43
CA ASN A 79 39.24 9.59 8.85
C ASN A 79 39.78 8.91 7.60
N ASN A 80 39.96 7.59 7.68
CA ASN A 80 40.62 6.75 6.70
C ASN A 80 39.66 5.64 6.22
N PRO A 81 38.49 6.00 5.66
CA PRO A 81 37.48 5.02 5.28
C PRO A 81 37.94 4.04 4.20
N HIS A 82 39.02 4.33 3.47
CA HIS A 82 39.59 3.49 2.43
C HIS A 82 40.36 2.28 2.97
N HIS A 83 40.80 2.31 4.23
CA HIS A 83 41.37 1.14 4.91
C HIS A 83 40.34 0.02 5.14
N TYR A 84 39.05 0.34 5.00
CA TYR A 84 37.95 -0.55 5.29
C TYR A 84 37.02 -0.69 4.08
N GLU A 85 36.75 -1.92 3.68
CA GLU A 85 35.90 -2.22 2.54
C GLU A 85 34.64 -2.96 2.97
N VAL A 86 33.58 -2.76 2.18
CA VAL A 86 32.34 -3.54 2.34
C VAL A 86 32.44 -4.73 1.41
N ASP A 87 32.76 -5.89 1.97
CA ASP A 87 32.86 -7.15 1.24
C ASP A 87 31.50 -7.85 1.14
N HIS A 88 31.32 -8.62 0.07
CA HIS A 88 30.22 -9.56 -0.08
C HIS A 88 30.62 -10.94 0.45
N ILE A 89 29.94 -11.40 1.50
CA ILE A 89 30.25 -12.65 2.21
C ILE A 89 30.31 -13.82 1.22
N ILE A 90 29.21 -14.06 0.50
CA ILE A 90 29.18 -14.95 -0.66
C ILE A 90 29.34 -14.09 -1.90
N PRO A 91 30.30 -14.38 -2.79
CA PRO A 91 30.51 -13.59 -3.99
C PRO A 91 29.24 -13.44 -4.83
N ARG A 92 29.05 -12.25 -5.41
CA ARG A 92 27.81 -11.92 -6.14
C ARG A 92 27.68 -12.64 -7.48
N SER A 93 28.81 -13.01 -8.08
CA SER A 93 28.93 -13.93 -9.22
C SER A 93 28.11 -15.21 -9.02
N VAL A 94 27.97 -15.68 -7.77
CA VAL A 94 27.19 -16.87 -7.40
C VAL A 94 25.90 -16.50 -6.67
N SER A 95 25.96 -15.60 -5.70
CA SER A 95 24.86 -15.37 -4.77
C SER A 95 23.72 -14.53 -5.34
N TYR A 96 24.00 -13.64 -6.29
CA TYR A 96 23.09 -12.59 -6.77
C TYR A 96 22.45 -11.76 -5.64
N ASP A 97 23.09 -11.69 -4.45
CA ASP A 97 22.55 -11.04 -3.26
C ASP A 97 23.35 -9.77 -2.93
N ASN A 98 22.75 -8.61 -3.19
CA ASN A 98 23.30 -7.31 -2.81
C ASN A 98 22.66 -6.74 -1.52
N SER A 99 21.92 -7.54 -0.76
CA SER A 99 21.29 -7.10 0.48
C SER A 99 22.31 -6.94 1.62
N MET A 100 21.93 -6.20 2.65
CA MET A 100 22.73 -6.04 3.89
C MET A 100 23.08 -7.39 4.56
N ASN A 101 22.33 -8.45 4.29
CA ASN A 101 22.62 -9.79 4.81
C ASN A 101 23.86 -10.41 4.18
N ASN A 102 24.25 -9.99 2.97
CA ASN A 102 25.44 -10.48 2.29
C ASN A 102 26.63 -9.51 2.40
N LYS A 103 26.55 -8.46 3.22
CA LYS A 103 27.60 -7.43 3.31
C LYS A 103 28.26 -7.43 4.67
N VAL A 104 29.58 -7.23 4.72
CA VAL A 104 30.37 -7.08 5.96
C VAL A 104 31.41 -5.98 5.82
N LEU A 105 31.72 -5.30 6.91
CA LEU A 105 32.81 -4.33 6.95
C LEU A 105 34.10 -5.03 7.38
N VAL A 106 35.14 -4.97 6.55
CA VAL A 106 36.41 -5.65 6.79
C VAL A 106 37.58 -4.74 6.44
N LEU A 107 38.79 -5.11 6.86
CA LEU A 107 40.00 -4.44 6.40
C LEU A 107 40.17 -4.70 4.89
N GLN A 108 40.65 -3.70 4.16
CA GLN A 108 40.94 -3.82 2.73
C GLN A 108 41.87 -5.01 2.43
N GLU A 109 42.93 -5.19 3.23
CA GLU A 109 43.85 -6.33 3.08
C GLU A 109 43.14 -7.69 3.14
N GLU A 110 42.16 -7.86 4.03
CA GLU A 110 41.42 -9.12 4.19
C GLU A 110 40.45 -9.34 3.03
N ASN A 111 39.82 -8.27 2.52
CA ASN A 111 38.96 -8.36 1.36
C ASN A 111 39.75 -8.79 0.11
N SER A 112 40.89 -8.15 -0.14
CA SER A 112 41.76 -8.48 -1.28
C SER A 112 42.27 -9.91 -1.21
N LYS A 113 42.65 -10.41 -0.02
CA LYS A 113 43.09 -11.80 0.16
C LYS A 113 41.96 -12.81 -0.01
N LYS A 114 40.74 -12.52 0.48
CA LYS A 114 39.56 -13.37 0.31
C LYS A 114 39.14 -13.49 -1.15
N SER A 115 39.16 -12.38 -1.88
CA SER A 115 38.78 -12.35 -3.31
C SER A 115 37.41 -13.04 -3.56
N ASN A 116 37.27 -13.83 -4.62
CA ASN A 116 36.05 -14.52 -5.03
C ASN A 116 35.77 -15.84 -4.25
N GLN A 117 36.10 -15.88 -2.96
CA GLN A 117 35.90 -17.05 -2.09
C GLN A 117 34.83 -16.80 -1.02
N THR A 118 34.26 -17.86 -0.43
CA THR A 118 33.50 -17.76 0.82
C THR A 118 34.44 -17.59 2.02
N PRO A 119 33.95 -17.13 3.20
CA PRO A 119 34.78 -17.11 4.40
C PRO A 119 35.38 -18.49 4.73
N PHE A 120 34.61 -19.57 4.59
CA PHE A 120 35.12 -20.92 4.84
C PHE A 120 36.28 -21.30 3.92
N GLN A 121 36.16 -21.04 2.61
CA GLN A 121 37.23 -21.28 1.65
C GLN A 121 38.46 -20.41 1.95
N TYR A 122 38.25 -19.13 2.27
CA TYR A 122 39.31 -18.20 2.64
C TYR A 122 40.09 -18.66 3.87
N PHE A 123 39.40 -19.04 4.96
CA PHE A 123 40.04 -19.50 6.19
C PHE A 123 40.70 -20.88 6.10
N ASN A 124 40.40 -21.65 5.07
CA ASN A 124 41.10 -22.90 4.77
C ASN A 124 42.27 -22.69 3.78
N SER A 125 42.52 -21.45 3.34
CA SER A 125 43.72 -21.09 2.57
C SER A 125 44.90 -20.76 3.50
N SER A 126 46.10 -20.64 2.95
CA SER A 126 47.32 -20.25 3.68
C SER A 126 47.39 -18.76 4.04
N ASN A 127 46.36 -17.97 3.74
CA ASN A 127 46.44 -16.50 3.73
C ASN A 127 45.80 -15.82 4.96
N THR A 128 45.46 -16.57 6.02
CA THR A 128 44.65 -16.04 7.14
C THR A 128 45.38 -16.02 8.49
N HIS A 129 45.10 -14.99 9.29
CA HIS A 129 45.68 -14.82 10.63
C HIS A 129 44.89 -15.51 11.76
N ILE A 130 43.67 -15.98 11.47
CA ILE A 130 42.81 -16.68 12.43
C ILE A 130 42.24 -17.95 11.78
N THR A 131 41.84 -18.91 12.60
CA THR A 131 41.21 -20.15 12.13
C THR A 131 39.72 -19.97 11.86
N PHE A 132 39.16 -20.78 10.95
CA PHE A 132 37.71 -20.83 10.74
C PHE A 132 36.94 -21.13 12.04
N LYS A 133 37.50 -21.94 12.95
CA LYS A 133 36.89 -22.25 14.25
C LYS A 133 36.73 -20.99 15.11
N GLN A 134 37.75 -20.14 15.18
CA GLN A 134 37.70 -18.86 15.90
C GLN A 134 36.66 -17.92 15.29
N PHE A 135 36.68 -17.79 13.95
CA PHE A 135 35.68 -17.02 13.21
C PHE A 135 34.25 -17.51 13.48
N LYS A 136 34.01 -18.83 13.36
CA LYS A 136 32.70 -19.46 13.59
C LYS A 136 32.20 -19.20 15.00
N GLN A 137 33.06 -19.32 16.01
CA GLN A 137 32.70 -19.03 17.39
C GLN A 137 32.30 -17.55 17.58
N HIS A 138 33.02 -16.62 16.96
CA HIS A 138 32.69 -15.20 17.00
C HIS A 138 31.34 -14.90 16.33
N VAL A 139 31.09 -15.44 15.13
CA VAL A 139 29.81 -15.30 14.41
C VAL A 139 28.64 -15.87 15.22
N LEU A 140 28.82 -17.06 15.83
CA LEU A 140 27.79 -17.67 16.67
C LEU A 140 27.45 -16.78 17.88
N ASN A 141 28.46 -16.19 18.53
CA ASN A 141 28.25 -15.26 19.64
C ASN A 141 27.53 -13.99 19.19
N LEU A 142 27.93 -13.36 18.08
CA LEU A 142 27.24 -12.19 17.53
C LEU A 142 25.78 -12.50 17.15
N SER A 143 25.49 -13.74 16.74
CA SER A 143 24.15 -14.16 16.32
C SER A 143 23.17 -14.44 17.46
N LYS A 144 23.63 -14.44 18.72
CA LYS A 144 22.74 -14.58 19.89
C LYS A 144 21.76 -13.40 20.01
N THR A 145 22.19 -12.21 19.59
CA THR A 145 21.36 -11.00 19.52
C THR A 145 20.84 -10.81 18.10
N LYS A 146 19.53 -10.99 17.90
CA LYS A 146 18.89 -10.93 16.56
C LYS A 146 19.09 -9.61 15.82
N ASP A 147 19.34 -8.51 16.54
CA ASP A 147 19.50 -7.18 15.96
C ASP A 147 20.84 -6.99 15.22
N ARG A 148 21.86 -7.79 15.60
CA ARG A 148 23.23 -7.68 15.06
C ARG A 148 23.42 -8.51 13.80
N ILE A 149 23.31 -9.84 13.93
CA ILE A 149 23.45 -10.78 12.82
C ILE A 149 22.14 -11.51 12.60
N THR A 150 21.56 -11.33 11.41
CA THR A 150 20.34 -12.04 11.02
C THR A 150 20.62 -13.52 10.79
N LYS A 151 19.58 -14.35 10.82
CA LYS A 151 19.69 -15.78 10.46
C LYS A 151 20.33 -15.97 9.07
N LYS A 152 19.88 -15.19 8.08
CA LYS A 152 20.41 -15.25 6.69
C LYS A 152 21.91 -14.89 6.63
N LYS A 153 22.33 -13.84 7.33
CA LYS A 153 23.74 -13.41 7.36
C LYS A 153 24.62 -14.45 8.06
N LYS A 154 24.13 -15.08 9.12
CA LYS A 154 24.81 -16.20 9.78
C LYS A 154 25.02 -17.39 8.83
N GLU A 155 23.99 -17.78 8.10
CA GLU A 155 24.07 -18.86 7.11
C GLU A 155 25.11 -18.56 6.02
N TYR A 156 25.20 -17.32 5.54
CA TYR A 156 26.24 -16.91 4.59
C TYR A 156 27.65 -16.93 5.18
N LEU A 157 27.81 -16.39 6.39
CA LEU A 157 29.12 -16.38 7.05
C LEU A 157 29.64 -17.80 7.27
N LEU A 158 28.75 -18.77 7.53
CA LEU A 158 29.07 -20.15 7.84
C LEU A 158 28.77 -21.12 6.69
N GLU A 159 28.75 -20.65 5.44
CA GLU A 159 28.57 -21.51 4.27
C GLU A 159 29.84 -22.32 4.01
N GLU A 160 29.77 -23.63 4.30
CA GLU A 160 30.89 -24.57 4.19
C GLU A 160 30.88 -25.33 2.86
N ARG A 161 29.81 -25.21 2.06
CA ARG A 161 29.72 -25.89 0.75
C ARG A 161 30.58 -25.20 -0.30
N ASP A 162 31.01 -25.98 -1.29
CA ASP A 162 31.79 -25.48 -2.42
C ASP A 162 30.92 -24.70 -3.42
N ILE A 163 31.12 -23.39 -3.48
CA ILE A 163 30.37 -22.47 -4.34
C ILE A 163 30.68 -22.64 -5.85
N ASN A 164 31.73 -23.39 -6.20
CA ASN A 164 32.03 -23.73 -7.60
C ASN A 164 31.17 -24.87 -8.10
N LYS A 165 30.52 -25.64 -7.20
CA LYS A 165 29.58 -26.69 -7.61
C LYS A 165 28.31 -26.06 -8.16
N PHE A 166 27.97 -26.43 -9.39
CA PHE A 166 26.75 -25.95 -10.05
C PHE A 166 25.47 -26.19 -9.23
N SER A 167 25.38 -27.32 -8.49
CA SER A 167 24.24 -27.58 -7.60
C SER A 167 24.07 -26.51 -6.52
N VAL A 168 25.16 -26.03 -5.93
CA VAL A 168 25.17 -24.96 -4.93
C VAL A 168 24.80 -23.63 -5.59
N GLN A 169 25.40 -23.31 -6.75
CA GLN A 169 25.07 -22.09 -7.50
C GLN A 169 23.58 -22.02 -7.87
N LYS A 170 23.01 -23.16 -8.31
CA LYS A 170 21.58 -23.28 -8.62
C LYS A 170 20.71 -22.97 -7.41
N GLU A 171 21.09 -23.39 -6.20
CA GLU A 171 20.35 -23.04 -4.98
C GLU A 171 20.40 -21.54 -4.68
N PHE A 172 21.56 -20.88 -4.85
CA PHE A 172 21.68 -19.43 -4.69
C PHE A 172 20.83 -18.66 -5.71
N ILE A 173 20.86 -19.07 -6.98
CA ILE A 173 20.01 -18.52 -8.04
C ILE A 173 18.53 -18.67 -7.65
N ASN A 174 18.10 -19.88 -7.28
CA ASN A 174 16.72 -20.12 -6.88
C ASN A 174 16.30 -19.29 -5.66
N ARG A 175 17.22 -19.01 -4.74
CA ARG A 175 16.91 -18.30 -3.49
C ARG A 175 16.87 -16.78 -3.65
N ASN A 176 17.79 -16.22 -4.42
CA ASN A 176 18.04 -14.78 -4.44
C ASN A 176 17.71 -14.11 -5.77
N LEU A 177 17.81 -14.85 -6.89
CA LEU A 177 17.54 -14.33 -8.22
C LEU A 177 16.13 -14.67 -8.71
N VAL A 178 15.68 -15.91 -8.53
CA VAL A 178 14.34 -16.36 -8.92
C VAL A 178 13.35 -16.15 -7.78
N ASP A 179 12.09 -15.90 -8.12
CA ASP A 179 10.99 -15.97 -7.16
C ASP A 179 10.37 -17.37 -7.14
N THR A 180 10.68 -18.13 -6.08
CA THR A 180 10.24 -19.53 -5.90
C THR A 180 9.03 -19.67 -4.98
N ARG A 181 8.33 -18.57 -4.66
CA ARG A 181 7.11 -18.64 -3.85
C ARG A 181 6.03 -19.44 -4.56
N TYR A 182 5.15 -20.07 -3.76
CA TYR A 182 4.11 -20.96 -4.25
C TYR A 182 3.26 -20.32 -5.36
N ALA A 183 2.69 -19.13 -5.13
CA ALA A 183 1.87 -18.44 -6.13
C ALA A 183 2.62 -18.18 -7.45
N THR A 184 3.89 -17.80 -7.38
CA THR A 184 4.75 -17.60 -8.55
C THR A 184 4.97 -18.90 -9.30
N ARG A 185 5.24 -19.99 -8.58
CA ARG A 185 5.45 -21.31 -9.16
C ARG A 185 4.19 -21.84 -9.86
N GLU A 186 3.03 -21.68 -9.25
CA GLU A 186 1.75 -22.09 -9.84
C GLU A 186 1.47 -21.32 -11.14
N LEU A 187 1.64 -19.99 -11.12
CA LEU A 187 1.47 -19.16 -12.32
C LEU A 187 2.47 -19.54 -13.43
N MET A 188 3.76 -19.72 -13.09
CA MET A 188 4.76 -20.16 -14.06
C MET A 188 4.43 -21.53 -14.64
N THR A 189 3.97 -22.46 -13.80
CA THR A 189 3.61 -23.83 -14.22
C THR A 189 2.44 -23.79 -15.20
N LEU A 190 1.40 -23.02 -14.88
CA LEU A 190 0.25 -22.80 -15.76
C LEU A 190 0.68 -22.24 -17.12
N LEU A 191 1.48 -21.18 -17.14
CA LEU A 191 1.91 -20.54 -18.39
C LEU A 191 2.80 -21.47 -19.22
N ARG A 192 3.76 -22.17 -18.60
CA ARG A 192 4.62 -23.13 -19.29
C ARG A 192 3.82 -24.30 -19.86
N ALA A 193 2.87 -24.83 -19.11
CA ALA A 193 1.98 -25.89 -19.58
C ALA A 193 1.14 -25.43 -20.77
N TYR A 194 0.54 -24.23 -20.71
CA TYR A 194 -0.21 -23.64 -21.81
C TYR A 194 0.65 -23.49 -23.07
N PHE A 195 1.83 -22.88 -22.98
CA PHE A 195 2.68 -22.68 -24.16
C PHE A 195 3.19 -24.00 -24.73
N SER A 196 3.58 -24.95 -23.87
CA SER A 196 4.02 -26.27 -24.30
C SER A 196 2.91 -27.08 -24.99
N ALA A 197 1.69 -27.06 -24.46
CA ALA A 197 0.56 -27.79 -25.02
C ALA A 197 0.09 -27.24 -26.37
N ASN A 198 0.40 -25.99 -26.67
CA ASN A 198 0.06 -25.31 -27.93
C ASN A 198 1.27 -25.14 -28.87
N GLU A 199 2.39 -25.82 -28.60
CA GLU A 199 3.61 -25.76 -29.42
C GLU A 199 4.16 -24.34 -29.63
N LEU A 200 3.97 -23.46 -28.63
CA LEU A 200 4.44 -22.08 -28.65
C LEU A 200 5.81 -21.98 -27.98
N ASP A 201 6.85 -21.59 -28.72
CA ASP A 201 8.19 -21.35 -28.17
C ASP A 201 8.25 -20.03 -27.38
N VAL A 202 7.70 -20.05 -26.16
CA VAL A 202 7.67 -18.93 -25.22
C VAL A 202 8.35 -19.31 -23.92
N LYS A 203 9.39 -18.57 -23.54
CA LYS A 203 10.18 -18.81 -22.33
C LYS A 203 9.62 -18.03 -21.15
N VAL A 204 9.09 -18.73 -20.16
CA VAL A 204 8.53 -18.12 -18.95
C VAL A 204 9.52 -18.18 -17.79
N LYS A 205 9.80 -17.03 -17.18
CA LYS A 205 10.76 -16.86 -16.06
C LYS A 205 10.12 -16.06 -14.92
N ALA A 206 10.68 -16.19 -13.72
CA ALA A 206 10.38 -15.31 -12.60
C ALA A 206 11.65 -14.67 -12.03
N ILE A 207 11.51 -13.46 -11.50
CA ILE A 207 12.59 -12.69 -10.89
C ILE A 207 12.22 -12.26 -9.47
N ASN A 208 13.19 -12.27 -8.57
CA ASN A 208 13.05 -11.82 -7.20
C ASN A 208 13.08 -10.28 -7.14
N GLY A 209 12.09 -9.67 -6.49
CA GLY A 209 12.01 -8.22 -6.33
C GLY A 209 13.20 -7.56 -5.59
N GLY A 210 14.01 -8.37 -4.89
CA GLY A 210 15.26 -7.88 -4.27
C GLY A 210 16.32 -7.57 -5.30
N PHE A 211 16.37 -8.36 -6.37
CA PHE A 211 17.31 -8.17 -7.47
C PHE A 211 16.90 -6.99 -8.35
N THR A 212 15.61 -6.86 -8.67
CA THR A 212 15.09 -5.70 -9.41
C THR A 212 15.26 -4.41 -8.62
N SER A 213 15.04 -4.42 -7.30
CA SER A 213 15.35 -3.29 -6.42
C SER A 213 16.85 -2.93 -6.41
N TYR A 214 17.75 -3.90 -6.52
CA TYR A 214 19.18 -3.64 -6.64
C TYR A 214 19.49 -2.91 -7.96
N LEU A 215 18.96 -3.40 -9.08
CA LEU A 215 19.16 -2.78 -10.39
C LEU A 215 18.58 -1.37 -10.46
N ARG A 216 17.38 -1.14 -9.89
CA ARG A 216 16.82 0.22 -9.75
C ARG A 216 17.78 1.19 -9.07
N LYS A 217 18.39 0.77 -7.96
CA LYS A 217 19.36 1.60 -7.23
C LYS A 217 20.63 1.82 -8.06
N ARG A 218 21.10 0.78 -8.74
CA ARG A 218 22.31 0.81 -9.59
C ARG A 218 22.15 1.77 -10.77
N TRP A 219 20.99 1.77 -11.41
CA TRP A 219 20.69 2.59 -12.59
C TRP A 219 20.14 3.98 -12.22
N ASP A 220 20.28 4.41 -10.96
CA ASP A 220 19.71 5.65 -10.44
C ASP A 220 18.24 5.88 -10.84
N PHE A 221 17.45 4.80 -10.83
CA PHE A 221 16.04 4.85 -11.18
C PHE A 221 15.22 5.08 -9.90
N LYS A 222 15.02 6.36 -9.56
CA LYS A 222 14.26 6.77 -8.38
C LYS A 222 12.84 6.22 -8.45
N LYS A 223 12.44 5.48 -7.41
CA LYS A 223 11.06 5.02 -7.25
C LYS A 223 10.24 6.13 -6.62
N ASP A 224 9.65 6.97 -7.44
CA ASP A 224 8.67 7.93 -6.96
C ASP A 224 7.29 7.25 -6.89
N ARG A 225 7.00 6.61 -5.75
CA ARG A 225 5.69 6.01 -5.49
C ARG A 225 4.57 7.04 -5.46
N ASN A 226 4.91 8.31 -5.26
CA ASN A 226 3.94 9.37 -5.23
C ASN A 226 3.65 9.90 -6.64
N ALA A 227 4.49 9.65 -7.65
CA ALA A 227 4.27 10.05 -9.05
C ALA A 227 3.14 9.29 -9.79
N GLY A 228 2.23 8.63 -9.04
CA GLY A 228 1.08 7.92 -9.58
C GLY A 228 1.36 6.46 -9.92
N TYR A 229 0.44 5.83 -10.66
CA TYR A 229 0.44 4.40 -10.96
C TYR A 229 1.47 3.98 -12.02
N LYS A 230 2.10 4.94 -12.72
CA LYS A 230 3.09 4.64 -13.78
C LYS A 230 4.29 3.84 -13.29
N HIS A 231 4.63 3.93 -12.00
CA HIS A 231 5.77 3.21 -11.43
C HIS A 231 5.63 1.68 -11.55
N HIS A 232 4.41 1.15 -11.68
CA HIS A 232 4.19 -0.27 -11.97
C HIS A 232 4.62 -0.65 -13.40
N ALA A 233 4.36 0.22 -14.38
CA ALA A 233 4.80 0.01 -15.75
C ALA A 233 6.32 0.23 -15.87
N GLU A 234 6.88 1.23 -15.18
CA GLU A 234 8.33 1.42 -15.06
C GLU A 234 9.01 0.19 -14.46
N ASP A 235 8.46 -0.38 -13.37
CA ASP A 235 8.94 -1.64 -12.78
C ASP A 235 8.92 -2.78 -13.81
N ALA A 236 7.84 -2.92 -14.61
CA ALA A 236 7.73 -3.92 -15.67
C ALA A 236 8.77 -3.73 -16.79
N LEU A 237 9.06 -2.49 -17.20
CA LEU A 237 10.08 -2.17 -18.20
C LEU A 237 11.49 -2.49 -17.70
N ILE A 238 11.76 -2.25 -16.41
CA ILE A 238 13.01 -2.64 -15.75
C ILE A 238 13.15 -4.16 -15.74
N ILE A 239 12.09 -4.88 -15.36
CA ILE A 239 12.05 -6.35 -15.37
C ILE A 239 12.34 -6.90 -16.78
N ALA A 240 11.74 -6.31 -17.82
CA ALA A 240 12.01 -6.69 -19.21
C ALA A 240 13.48 -6.46 -19.61
N ASN A 241 14.10 -5.38 -19.15
CA ASN A 241 15.53 -5.13 -19.37
C ASN A 241 16.42 -6.12 -18.63
N VAL A 242 16.00 -6.63 -17.47
CA VAL A 242 16.72 -7.73 -16.81
C VAL A 242 16.77 -8.94 -17.73
N ASP A 243 15.63 -9.37 -18.29
CA ASP A 243 15.59 -10.50 -19.22
C ASP A 243 16.48 -10.25 -20.46
N PHE A 244 16.50 -9.02 -20.99
CA PHE A 244 17.39 -8.63 -22.09
C PHE A 244 18.88 -8.82 -21.74
N ILE A 245 19.33 -8.32 -20.59
CA ILE A 245 20.73 -8.44 -20.13
C ILE A 245 21.14 -9.92 -20.00
N PHE A 246 20.29 -10.74 -19.37
CA PHE A 246 20.55 -12.17 -19.19
C PHE A 246 20.60 -12.95 -20.52
N LYS A 247 20.00 -12.43 -21.59
CA LYS A 247 20.08 -13.03 -22.94
C LYS A 247 21.35 -12.64 -23.68
N GLN A 248 21.77 -11.39 -23.56
CA GLN A 248 22.90 -10.84 -24.34
C GLN A 248 24.25 -11.31 -23.81
N LEU A 249 24.37 -11.48 -22.50
CA LEU A 249 25.66 -11.73 -21.85
C LEU A 249 25.89 -13.23 -21.64
N LYS A 250 26.88 -13.80 -22.35
CA LYS A 250 27.25 -15.22 -22.24
C LYS A 250 27.59 -15.64 -20.80
N ALA A 251 28.25 -14.76 -20.04
CA ALA A 251 28.59 -14.98 -18.64
C ALA A 251 27.36 -15.20 -17.72
N LEU A 252 26.14 -14.88 -18.18
CA LEU A 252 24.90 -15.07 -17.46
C LEU A 252 24.08 -16.27 -17.97
N ASP A 253 24.55 -17.02 -18.96
CA ASP A 253 23.74 -18.05 -19.62
C ASP A 253 23.40 -19.22 -18.68
N ASN A 254 24.33 -19.61 -17.79
CA ASN A 254 24.06 -20.60 -16.74
C ASN A 254 22.89 -20.17 -15.84
N ALA A 255 22.91 -18.91 -15.36
CA ALA A 255 21.84 -18.38 -14.53
C ALA A 255 20.52 -18.25 -15.30
N LYS A 256 20.56 -17.78 -16.55
CA LYS A 256 19.41 -17.73 -17.46
C LYS A 256 18.77 -19.11 -17.64
N LYS A 257 19.57 -20.14 -17.95
CA LYS A 257 19.07 -21.52 -18.11
C LYS A 257 18.39 -22.03 -16.83
N VAL A 258 18.91 -21.70 -15.64
CA VAL A 258 18.25 -22.01 -14.36
C VAL A 258 16.91 -21.28 -14.22
N MET A 259 16.84 -19.99 -14.56
CA MET A 259 15.59 -19.20 -14.54
C MET A 259 14.53 -19.79 -15.50
N GLU A 260 14.96 -20.32 -16.64
CA GLU A 260 14.11 -21.00 -17.64
C GLU A 260 13.69 -22.41 -17.19
N GLY A 261 14.26 -22.95 -16.11
CA GLY A 261 14.02 -24.33 -15.66
C GLY A 261 14.66 -25.39 -16.57
N ARG A 262 15.64 -25.01 -17.39
CA ARG A 262 16.34 -25.91 -18.32
C ARG A 262 17.47 -26.65 -17.60
N LYS A 263 17.82 -27.83 -18.13
CA LYS A 263 19.05 -28.54 -17.72
C LYS A 263 20.26 -27.74 -18.20
N VAL A 264 21.28 -27.64 -17.34
CA VAL A 264 22.52 -26.92 -17.65
C VAL A 264 23.63 -27.94 -17.89
N GLN A 265 24.29 -27.84 -19.04
CA GLN A 265 25.63 -28.39 -19.23
C GLN A 265 26.60 -27.30 -18.80
N VAL A 266 27.53 -27.62 -17.89
CA VAL A 266 28.43 -26.62 -17.28
C VAL A 266 29.30 -26.00 -18.36
N GLU A 267 29.05 -24.72 -18.68
CA GLU A 267 29.92 -23.93 -19.56
C GLU A 267 31.01 -23.20 -18.75
N LYS A 268 32.17 -22.95 -19.38
CA LYS A 268 33.37 -22.36 -18.75
C LYS A 268 33.28 -20.84 -18.53
N ASP A 269 32.40 -20.14 -19.23
CA ASP A 269 32.29 -18.68 -19.19
C ASP A 269 31.42 -18.25 -17.98
N ASN A 270 32.04 -18.13 -16.80
CA ASN A 270 31.38 -17.68 -15.57
C ASN A 270 31.81 -16.26 -15.17
N VAL A 271 31.03 -15.63 -14.30
CA VAL A 271 31.38 -14.33 -13.71
C VAL A 271 32.59 -14.51 -12.79
N GLU A 272 33.73 -13.95 -13.20
CA GLU A 272 35.04 -14.20 -12.60
C GLU A 272 35.24 -13.53 -11.25
N ASP A 273 34.78 -12.29 -11.10
CA ASP A 273 34.95 -11.50 -9.89
C ASP A 273 33.83 -10.46 -9.69
N ASN A 274 34.00 -9.64 -8.67
CA ASN A 274 33.04 -8.61 -8.30
C ASN A 274 33.01 -7.42 -9.28
N GLU A 275 34.14 -7.07 -9.91
CA GLU A 275 34.22 -5.96 -10.86
C GLU A 275 33.58 -6.35 -12.20
N HIS A 276 33.84 -7.56 -12.67
CA HIS A 276 33.14 -8.18 -13.79
C HIS A 276 31.64 -8.26 -13.50
N TYR A 277 31.20 -8.72 -12.32
CA TYR A 277 29.78 -8.71 -11.97
C TYR A 277 29.16 -7.31 -12.07
N GLU A 278 29.86 -6.29 -11.58
CA GLU A 278 29.43 -4.91 -11.68
C GLU A 278 29.36 -4.41 -13.13
N SER A 279 30.31 -4.80 -13.98
CA SER A 279 30.32 -4.40 -15.40
C SER A 279 29.12 -4.96 -16.17
N LEU A 280 28.69 -6.20 -15.87
CA LEU A 280 27.55 -6.86 -16.53
C LEU A 280 26.20 -6.15 -16.33
N PHE A 281 26.05 -5.42 -15.22
CA PHE A 281 24.79 -4.73 -14.88
C PHE A 281 24.91 -3.21 -14.94
N ARG A 282 25.94 -2.64 -15.59
CA ARG A 282 26.01 -1.19 -15.85
C ARG A 282 24.72 -0.71 -16.54
N GLU A 283 24.33 0.54 -16.29
CA GLU A 283 23.10 1.11 -16.82
C GLU A 283 23.04 0.97 -18.35
N PRO A 284 22.11 0.17 -18.88
CA PRO A 284 21.88 0.08 -20.33
C PRO A 284 21.30 1.39 -20.87
N ASP A 285 21.59 1.72 -22.14
CA ASP A 285 21.03 2.92 -22.79
C ASP A 285 19.48 2.90 -22.83
N GLN A 286 18.86 1.72 -22.91
CA GLN A 286 17.41 1.56 -22.86
C GLN A 286 16.81 2.09 -21.55
N ILE A 287 17.56 2.12 -20.44
CA ILE A 287 17.07 2.67 -19.17
C ILE A 287 16.91 4.19 -19.24
N LYS A 288 17.75 4.88 -20.03
CA LYS A 288 17.60 6.31 -20.28
C LYS A 288 16.31 6.59 -21.05
N GLU A 289 15.98 5.75 -22.03
CA GLU A 289 14.71 5.84 -22.76
C GLU A 289 13.50 5.61 -21.85
N ILE A 290 13.57 4.62 -20.95
CA ILE A 290 12.49 4.37 -19.98
C ILE A 290 12.27 5.56 -19.05
N LYS A 291 13.35 6.23 -18.62
CA LYS A 291 13.24 7.45 -17.78
C LYS A 291 12.53 8.60 -18.50
N LEU A 292 12.61 8.65 -19.83
CA LEU A 292 12.01 9.70 -20.66
C LEU A 292 10.61 9.32 -21.20
N TYR A 293 10.21 8.05 -21.10
CA TYR A 293 8.93 7.58 -21.59
C TYR A 293 7.78 8.15 -20.75
N ASP A 294 6.79 8.74 -21.41
CA ASP A 294 5.64 9.40 -20.78
C ASP A 294 4.27 8.84 -21.23
N ASN A 295 4.21 8.04 -22.29
CA ASN A 295 2.98 7.55 -22.89
C ASN A 295 2.42 6.27 -22.22
N TYR A 296 2.31 6.30 -20.89
CA TYR A 296 1.75 5.19 -20.11
C TYR A 296 0.24 5.06 -20.29
N LYS A 297 -0.24 3.82 -20.30
CA LYS A 297 -1.67 3.48 -20.36
C LYS A 297 -2.16 2.95 -19.02
N PHE A 298 -3.44 3.20 -18.71
CA PHE A 298 -4.04 2.84 -17.43
C PHE A 298 -5.39 2.16 -17.64
N SER A 299 -5.54 0.96 -17.09
CA SER A 299 -6.82 0.25 -17.05
C SER A 299 -7.30 0.14 -15.60
N HIS A 300 -8.50 0.64 -15.33
CA HIS A 300 -9.16 0.51 -14.03
C HIS A 300 -10.29 -0.50 -14.15
N ARG A 301 -10.24 -1.58 -13.35
CA ARG A 301 -11.28 -2.60 -13.37
C ARG A 301 -12.61 -2.00 -12.91
N VAL A 302 -13.59 -2.01 -13.80
CA VAL A 302 -14.96 -1.53 -13.53
C VAL A 302 -15.71 -2.54 -12.67
N ASP A 303 -16.35 -2.06 -11.60
CA ASP A 303 -17.14 -2.89 -10.70
C ASP A 303 -18.64 -2.76 -10.98
N LYS A 304 -19.21 -3.82 -11.55
CA LYS A 304 -20.65 -3.93 -11.86
C LYS A 304 -21.36 -4.98 -11.01
N LYS A 305 -20.72 -5.47 -9.94
CA LYS A 305 -21.27 -6.57 -9.14
C LYS A 305 -22.50 -6.08 -8.35
N PRO A 306 -23.70 -6.65 -8.55
CA PRO A 306 -24.86 -6.33 -7.72
C PRO A 306 -24.71 -6.94 -6.31
N ASN A 307 -25.59 -6.52 -5.40
CA ASN A 307 -25.67 -7.07 -4.04
C ASN A 307 -24.31 -7.03 -3.29
N ARG A 308 -23.71 -5.84 -3.24
CA ARG A 308 -22.67 -5.51 -2.25
C ARG A 308 -23.33 -5.05 -0.94
N GLU A 309 -22.57 -4.44 -0.04
CA GLU A 309 -23.13 -3.75 1.11
C GLU A 309 -24.24 -2.79 0.65
N LEU A 310 -25.45 -2.95 1.21
CA LEU A 310 -26.62 -2.21 0.78
C LEU A 310 -26.73 -0.84 1.49
N ILE A 311 -26.38 -0.84 2.77
CA ILE A 311 -26.55 0.26 3.72
C ILE A 311 -25.68 -0.01 4.95
N ASN A 312 -25.33 1.01 5.74
CA ASN A 312 -24.61 0.78 7.00
C ASN A 312 -25.49 0.04 8.02
N ASP A 313 -24.86 -0.81 8.85
CA ASP A 313 -25.55 -1.59 9.88
C ASP A 313 -26.11 -0.74 11.03
N THR A 314 -25.47 0.40 11.33
CA THR A 314 -25.82 1.24 12.48
C THR A 314 -27.27 1.73 12.40
N ILE A 315 -28.04 1.42 13.44
CA ILE A 315 -29.41 1.89 13.62
C ILE A 315 -29.39 3.19 14.41
N TYR A 316 -30.10 4.20 13.91
CA TYR A 316 -30.22 5.50 14.54
C TYR A 316 -31.65 5.73 15.03
N SER A 317 -31.79 6.03 16.31
CA SER A 317 -33.01 6.67 16.83
C SER A 317 -33.07 8.12 16.36
N THR A 318 -34.25 8.71 16.27
CA THR A 318 -34.42 10.12 15.90
C THR A 318 -35.11 10.95 16.97
N ARG A 319 -34.99 12.28 16.90
CA ARG A 319 -35.84 13.23 17.62
C ARG A 319 -36.35 14.32 16.68
N LYS A 320 -37.58 14.78 16.91
CA LYS A 320 -38.11 15.99 16.25
C LYS A 320 -37.66 17.22 17.05
N VAL A 321 -37.08 18.20 16.36
CA VAL A 321 -36.70 19.51 16.87
C VAL A 321 -37.13 20.53 15.83
N ASP A 322 -37.99 21.48 16.20
CA ASP A 322 -38.52 22.53 15.31
C ASP A 322 -39.07 21.96 13.99
N ASN A 323 -39.96 20.96 14.09
CA ASN A 323 -40.56 20.20 12.98
C ASN A 323 -39.58 19.46 12.05
N LYS A 324 -38.28 19.44 12.35
CA LYS A 324 -37.27 18.67 11.60
C LYS A 324 -36.84 17.44 12.39
N THR A 325 -36.57 16.35 11.67
CA THR A 325 -36.14 15.09 12.28
C THR A 325 -34.62 15.01 12.25
N TYR A 326 -34.00 14.76 13.41
CA TYR A 326 -32.54 14.62 13.56
C TYR A 326 -32.19 13.24 14.09
N THR A 327 -31.07 12.68 13.62
CA THR A 327 -30.52 11.45 14.20
C THR A 327 -30.00 11.68 15.61
N ILE A 328 -30.09 10.68 16.47
CA ILE A 328 -29.41 10.65 17.76
C ILE A 328 -28.13 9.83 17.60
N GLN A 329 -27.02 10.46 17.97
CA GLN A 329 -25.70 9.83 18.01
C GLN A 329 -25.26 9.65 19.46
N THR A 330 -24.25 8.80 19.66
CA THR A 330 -23.75 8.46 21.00
C THR A 330 -22.23 8.64 21.00
N VAL A 331 -21.72 9.35 22.01
CA VAL A 331 -20.30 9.30 22.35
C VAL A 331 -20.11 8.12 23.29
N ASN A 332 -19.42 7.09 22.80
CA ASN A 332 -19.04 5.89 23.58
C ASN A 332 -17.62 6.04 24.11
N ASN A 333 -17.22 5.14 25.01
CA ASN A 333 -15.85 5.06 25.56
C ASN A 333 -15.34 6.42 26.04
N ILE A 334 -16.16 7.14 26.81
CA ILE A 334 -15.87 8.52 27.21
C ILE A 334 -14.70 8.64 28.19
N TYR A 335 -14.15 7.53 28.68
CA TYR A 335 -12.98 7.44 29.55
C TYR A 335 -11.72 6.94 28.84
N ASP A 336 -11.72 6.78 27.51
CA ASP A 336 -10.52 6.38 26.76
C ASP A 336 -9.52 7.54 26.64
N LYS A 337 -8.24 7.32 26.99
CA LYS A 337 -7.18 8.34 26.98
C LYS A 337 -7.03 9.09 25.66
N GLN A 338 -7.32 8.43 24.54
CA GLN A 338 -7.16 8.98 23.20
C GLN A 338 -8.44 9.58 22.63
N ASN A 339 -9.59 9.40 23.27
CA ASN A 339 -10.89 9.88 22.80
C ASN A 339 -11.13 11.35 23.17
N ASP A 340 -11.05 12.24 22.18
CA ASP A 340 -11.34 13.68 22.35
C ASP A 340 -12.71 14.12 21.83
N GLN A 341 -13.56 13.17 21.41
CA GLN A 341 -14.86 13.47 20.78
C GLN A 341 -15.79 14.22 21.73
N LEU A 342 -15.86 13.78 23.00
CA LEU A 342 -16.68 14.45 24.02
C LEU A 342 -16.24 15.89 24.21
N LYS A 343 -14.94 16.15 24.37
CA LYS A 343 -14.36 17.48 24.53
C LYS A 343 -14.67 18.39 23.35
N LYS A 344 -14.44 17.90 22.12
CA LYS A 344 -14.74 18.66 20.90
C LYS A 344 -16.21 19.02 20.79
N LEU A 345 -17.11 18.09 21.09
CA LEU A 345 -18.55 18.33 21.02
C LEU A 345 -19.03 19.27 22.13
N PHE A 346 -18.55 19.09 23.36
CA PHE A 346 -18.85 19.94 24.51
C PHE A 346 -18.42 21.39 24.27
N ASN A 347 -17.21 21.62 23.74
CA ASN A 347 -16.72 22.97 23.50
C ASN A 347 -17.42 23.67 22.32
N LYS A 348 -17.88 22.90 21.33
CA LYS A 348 -18.47 23.45 20.10
C LYS A 348 -19.97 23.67 20.18
N SER A 349 -20.69 22.73 20.80
CA SER A 349 -22.16 22.66 20.76
C SER A 349 -22.71 21.89 21.96
N PRO A 350 -22.54 22.38 23.21
CA PRO A 350 -22.99 21.69 24.41
C PRO A 350 -24.51 21.43 24.43
N GLU A 351 -25.29 22.31 23.80
CA GLU A 351 -26.75 22.23 23.69
C GLU A 351 -27.26 21.02 22.89
N LYS A 352 -26.36 20.34 22.15
CA LYS A 352 -26.70 19.11 21.41
C LYS A 352 -26.82 17.90 22.31
N PHE A 353 -26.22 17.89 23.50
CA PHE A 353 -26.37 16.76 24.40
C PHE A 353 -27.82 16.65 24.88
N LEU A 354 -28.38 15.45 24.84
CA LEU A 354 -29.74 15.23 25.37
C LEU A 354 -29.77 15.51 26.88
N MET A 355 -28.66 15.20 27.57
CA MET A 355 -28.47 15.51 28.99
C MET A 355 -28.58 17.01 29.28
N TYR A 356 -28.14 17.89 28.38
CA TYR A 356 -28.23 19.35 28.54
C TYR A 356 -29.68 19.81 28.75
N LYS A 357 -30.62 19.20 28.01
CA LYS A 357 -32.05 19.57 28.05
C LYS A 357 -32.83 18.82 29.12
N HIS A 358 -32.52 17.54 29.33
CA HIS A 358 -33.35 16.64 30.14
C HIS A 358 -32.79 16.37 31.54
N ASP A 359 -31.51 16.65 31.79
CA ASP A 359 -30.86 16.46 33.08
C ASP A 359 -29.72 17.49 33.30
N PRO A 360 -30.09 18.78 33.47
CA PRO A 360 -29.10 19.85 33.58
C PRO A 360 -28.18 19.68 34.80
N LYS A 361 -28.65 19.06 35.89
CA LYS A 361 -27.84 18.83 37.09
C LYS A 361 -26.67 17.89 36.83
N THR A 362 -26.90 16.79 36.10
CA THR A 362 -25.79 15.91 35.68
C THR A 362 -24.92 16.60 34.63
N PHE A 363 -25.49 17.45 33.78
CA PHE A 363 -24.73 18.26 32.83
C PHE A 363 -23.77 19.22 33.54
N ASP A 364 -24.18 19.86 34.64
CA ASP A 364 -23.33 20.74 35.44
C ASP A 364 -22.18 19.98 36.13
N LYS A 365 -22.46 18.76 36.62
CA LYS A 365 -21.41 17.83 37.10
C LYS A 365 -20.38 17.56 35.99
N LEU A 366 -20.84 17.21 34.79
CA LEU A 366 -19.95 17.03 33.63
C LEU A 366 -19.17 18.32 33.31
N ALA A 367 -19.85 19.47 33.22
CA ALA A 367 -19.25 20.75 32.86
C ALA A 367 -18.15 21.18 33.85
N THR A 368 -18.28 20.79 35.12
CA THR A 368 -17.26 21.03 36.14
C THR A 368 -16.00 20.24 35.85
N ILE A 369 -16.12 18.93 35.58
CA ILE A 369 -14.98 18.08 35.20
C ILE A 369 -14.34 18.60 33.89
N MET A 370 -15.17 18.93 32.89
CA MET A 370 -14.68 19.46 31.60
C MET A 370 -13.87 20.75 31.76
N ARG A 371 -14.25 21.64 32.69
CA ARG A 371 -13.53 22.89 32.98
C ARG A 371 -12.23 22.64 33.76
N GLN A 372 -12.27 21.76 34.77
CA GLN A 372 -11.12 21.44 35.61
C GLN A 372 -9.97 20.83 34.78
N TYR A 373 -10.31 19.91 33.87
CA TYR A 373 -9.34 19.21 33.03
C TYR A 373 -9.30 19.74 31.59
N LYS A 374 -9.56 21.03 31.38
CA LYS A 374 -9.69 21.64 30.03
C LYS A 374 -8.45 21.48 29.13
N ASN A 375 -7.26 21.34 29.72
CA ASN A 375 -6.00 21.20 28.99
C ASN A 375 -5.74 19.76 28.55
N GLU A 376 -6.43 18.79 29.14
CA GLU A 376 -6.26 17.37 28.83
C GLU A 376 -6.97 16.98 27.54
N LYS A 377 -6.42 15.98 26.84
CA LYS A 377 -7.05 15.45 25.62
C LYS A 377 -8.45 14.90 25.90
N ASN A 378 -8.57 14.13 26.98
CA ASN A 378 -9.85 13.64 27.49
C ASN A 378 -10.00 13.98 28.99
N PRO A 379 -10.82 14.99 29.32
CA PRO A 379 -11.11 15.41 30.69
C PRO A 379 -11.65 14.30 31.60
N LEU A 380 -12.55 13.44 31.10
CA LEU A 380 -13.14 12.37 31.91
C LEU A 380 -12.15 11.23 32.18
N TYR A 381 -11.24 10.94 31.23
CA TYR A 381 -10.13 10.01 31.48
C TYR A 381 -9.26 10.52 32.62
N LYS A 382 -8.82 11.78 32.57
CA LYS A 382 -7.91 12.33 33.60
C LYS A 382 -8.56 12.38 34.98
N PHE A 383 -9.83 12.78 35.05
CA PHE A 383 -10.60 12.74 36.28
C PHE A 383 -10.59 11.32 36.90
N HIS A 384 -10.93 10.30 36.10
CA HIS A 384 -10.96 8.93 36.57
C HIS A 384 -9.56 8.39 36.96
N ASP A 385 -8.53 8.73 36.18
CA ASP A 385 -7.13 8.35 36.42
C ASP A 385 -6.61 8.93 37.76
N GLU A 386 -7.08 10.12 38.15
CA GLU A 386 -6.67 10.78 39.40
C GLU A 386 -7.50 10.39 40.62
N THR A 387 -8.83 10.31 40.47
CA THR A 387 -9.73 10.10 41.62
C THR A 387 -10.15 8.65 41.81
N GLY A 388 -10.00 7.81 40.79
CA GLY A 388 -10.60 6.47 40.73
C GLY A 388 -12.12 6.48 40.52
N GLU A 389 -12.75 7.66 40.43
CA GLU A 389 -14.20 7.80 40.33
C GLU A 389 -14.67 7.98 38.87
N TYR A 390 -15.95 7.68 38.64
CA TYR A 390 -16.60 7.95 37.36
C TYR A 390 -17.63 9.07 37.51
N LEU A 391 -17.87 9.83 36.44
CA LEU A 391 -19.04 10.70 36.37
C LEU A 391 -20.33 9.89 36.63
N THR A 392 -21.05 10.24 37.70
CA THR A 392 -22.35 9.67 38.05
C THR A 392 -23.48 10.63 37.71
N LYS A 393 -24.66 10.07 37.40
CA LYS A 393 -25.89 10.85 37.30
C LYS A 393 -26.16 11.54 38.63
N TYR A 394 -26.62 12.79 38.61
CA TYR A 394 -27.01 13.49 39.82
C TYR A 394 -28.11 12.73 40.58
N ALA A 395 -27.88 12.49 41.86
CA ALA A 395 -28.85 11.94 42.81
C ALA A 395 -28.63 12.62 44.17
N LYS A 396 -29.71 12.89 44.92
CA LYS A 396 -29.63 13.58 46.22
C LYS A 396 -28.77 12.83 47.26
N LYS A 397 -28.75 11.49 47.18
CA LYS A 397 -27.97 10.60 48.06
C LYS A 397 -26.64 10.16 47.44
N ASP A 398 -26.21 10.84 46.37
CA ASP A 398 -24.99 10.57 45.60
C ASP A 398 -24.80 9.10 45.14
N ASN A 399 -25.91 8.37 44.98
CA ASN A 399 -25.94 6.98 44.54
C ASN A 399 -26.40 6.84 43.08
N GLY A 400 -26.14 7.85 42.26
CA GLY A 400 -26.56 7.85 40.87
C GLY A 400 -25.74 6.88 40.01
N PRO A 401 -26.33 6.30 38.96
CA PRO A 401 -25.62 5.37 38.10
C PRO A 401 -24.47 6.06 37.34
N ILE A 402 -23.44 5.27 37.02
CA ILE A 402 -22.31 5.69 36.21
C ILE A 402 -22.75 6.07 34.79
N VAL A 403 -22.25 7.19 34.29
CA VAL A 403 -22.45 7.64 32.92
C VAL A 403 -21.43 6.95 32.01
N LYS A 404 -21.85 5.91 31.29
CA LYS A 404 -20.96 5.18 30.35
C LYS A 404 -20.89 5.81 28.96
N SER A 405 -21.92 6.55 28.57
CA SER A 405 -22.07 7.15 27.24
C SER A 405 -22.99 8.36 27.26
N LEU A 406 -22.88 9.22 26.26
CA LEU A 406 -23.69 10.44 26.15
C LEU A 406 -24.34 10.52 24.78
N LYS A 407 -25.69 10.61 24.77
CA LYS A 407 -26.47 10.82 23.55
C LYS A 407 -26.50 12.30 23.18
N TYR A 408 -26.40 12.60 21.89
CA TYR A 408 -26.49 13.96 21.35
C TYR A 408 -27.25 14.01 20.02
N ILE A 409 -27.81 15.18 19.72
CA ILE A 409 -28.49 15.48 18.46
C ILE A 409 -27.45 15.57 17.34
N GLY A 410 -27.54 14.67 16.38
CA GLY A 410 -26.68 14.57 15.21
C GLY A 410 -27.15 15.44 14.04
N LYS A 411 -27.03 14.91 12.82
CA LYS A 411 -27.47 15.60 11.60
C LYS A 411 -28.97 15.43 11.36
N GLN A 412 -29.54 16.36 10.60
CA GLN A 412 -30.90 16.21 10.08
C GLN A 412 -30.98 14.94 9.21
N VAL A 413 -32.06 14.19 9.37
CA VAL A 413 -32.34 12.99 8.57
C VAL A 413 -32.73 13.43 7.16
N ASN A 414 -31.91 13.02 6.17
CA ASN A 414 -32.15 13.24 4.74
C ASN A 414 -32.34 11.89 4.05
N ALA A 415 -31.42 11.44 3.19
CA ALA A 415 -31.49 10.10 2.59
C ALA A 415 -31.29 9.01 3.65
N HIS A 416 -32.30 8.16 3.84
CA HIS A 416 -32.34 7.10 4.85
C HIS A 416 -33.22 5.93 4.41
N LEU A 417 -33.08 4.81 5.11
CA LEU A 417 -34.04 3.72 5.10
C LEU A 417 -34.84 3.80 6.41
N ASP A 418 -36.15 3.95 6.30
CA ASP A 418 -37.06 3.92 7.44
C ASP A 418 -37.35 2.46 7.81
N ILE A 419 -37.04 2.09 9.04
CA ILE A 419 -37.25 0.75 9.60
C ILE A 419 -38.10 0.81 10.88
N THR A 420 -38.87 1.90 11.05
CA THR A 420 -39.66 2.13 12.27
C THR A 420 -40.69 1.02 12.49
N ASN A 421 -41.25 0.47 11.41
CA ASN A 421 -42.26 -0.59 11.47
C ASN A 421 -41.72 -1.92 12.05
N ASP A 422 -40.40 -2.10 12.09
CA ASP A 422 -39.78 -3.27 12.71
C ASP A 422 -39.75 -3.18 14.25
N TYR A 423 -40.14 -2.02 14.82
CA TYR A 423 -40.10 -1.75 16.26
C TYR A 423 -41.47 -1.33 16.76
N GLU A 424 -42.18 -2.27 17.39
CA GLU A 424 -43.48 -2.02 18.00
C GLU A 424 -43.41 -0.88 19.04
N ASN A 425 -44.45 -0.03 19.05
CA ASN A 425 -44.62 1.08 20.00
C ASN A 425 -43.50 2.13 20.00
N SER A 426 -42.72 2.26 18.92
CA SER A 426 -41.70 3.30 18.84
C SER A 426 -42.31 4.70 18.71
N ASN A 427 -42.06 5.56 19.70
CA ASN A 427 -42.47 6.98 19.68
C ASN A 427 -41.69 7.84 18.68
N ASN A 428 -40.61 7.32 18.11
CA ASN A 428 -39.75 8.05 17.18
C ASN A 428 -39.40 7.20 15.96
N LYS A 429 -39.02 7.85 14.87
CA LYS A 429 -38.49 7.12 13.72
C LYS A 429 -37.21 6.38 14.10
N VAL A 430 -37.05 5.21 13.49
CA VAL A 430 -35.84 4.39 13.55
C VAL A 430 -35.33 4.24 12.13
N VAL A 431 -34.07 4.63 11.91
CA VAL A 431 -33.53 4.76 10.55
C VAL A 431 -32.15 4.14 10.42
N LYS A 432 -31.85 3.61 9.23
CA LYS A 432 -30.48 3.32 8.79
C LYS A 432 -30.02 4.35 7.77
N LEU A 433 -28.71 4.64 7.75
CA LEU A 433 -28.11 5.69 6.92
C LEU A 433 -27.09 5.13 5.91
N SER A 434 -26.64 6.00 5.00
CA SER A 434 -25.65 5.69 3.96
C SER A 434 -26.15 4.63 2.96
N LEU A 435 -27.24 4.93 2.26
CA LEU A 435 -27.72 4.14 1.13
C LEU A 435 -26.62 4.01 0.08
N LYS A 436 -26.13 2.80 -0.20
CA LYS A 436 -24.96 2.60 -1.07
C LYS A 436 -25.39 2.68 -2.55
N PRO A 437 -24.73 3.52 -3.37
CA PRO A 437 -25.02 3.60 -4.81
C PRO A 437 -24.41 2.41 -5.54
N PHE A 438 -25.16 1.81 -6.46
CA PHE A 438 -24.67 0.80 -7.40
C PHE A 438 -24.09 1.44 -8.66
N ARG A 439 -24.84 2.37 -9.25
CA ARG A 439 -24.46 3.14 -10.43
C ARG A 439 -25.31 4.41 -10.53
N PHE A 440 -25.01 5.25 -11.51
CA PHE A 440 -25.92 6.31 -11.93
C PHE A 440 -26.10 6.31 -13.45
N ASP A 441 -27.29 6.69 -13.89
CA ASP A 441 -27.69 6.71 -15.29
C ASP A 441 -27.85 8.18 -15.71
N VAL A 442 -27.05 8.61 -16.69
CA VAL A 442 -27.03 10.01 -17.15
C VAL A 442 -27.98 10.20 -18.32
N TYR A 443 -28.73 11.30 -18.29
CA TYR A 443 -29.64 11.74 -19.33
C TYR A 443 -29.30 13.17 -19.75
N LEU A 444 -29.48 13.46 -21.04
CA LEU A 444 -29.46 14.82 -21.58
C LEU A 444 -30.90 15.23 -21.86
N ASP A 445 -31.39 16.21 -21.12
CA ASP A 445 -32.78 16.66 -21.12
C ASP A 445 -32.81 18.17 -21.33
N ASP A 446 -33.38 18.64 -22.44
CA ASP A 446 -33.37 20.05 -22.87
C ASP A 446 -31.99 20.71 -22.79
N GLY A 447 -30.98 20.03 -23.35
CA GLY A 447 -29.59 20.52 -23.36
C GLY A 447 -28.89 20.50 -22.00
N LYS A 448 -29.51 19.92 -20.95
CA LYS A 448 -28.93 19.84 -19.61
C LYS A 448 -28.71 18.39 -19.19
N TYR A 449 -27.52 18.09 -18.70
CA TYR A 449 -27.24 16.78 -18.10
C TYR A 449 -27.90 16.65 -16.73
N LYS A 450 -28.58 15.53 -16.53
CA LYS A 450 -29.19 15.07 -15.28
C LYS A 450 -28.79 13.61 -15.05
N PHE A 451 -28.95 13.10 -13.84
CA PHE A 451 -28.77 11.67 -13.59
C PHE A 451 -29.74 11.10 -12.57
N VAL A 452 -30.00 9.81 -12.72
CA VAL A 452 -30.71 8.97 -11.75
C VAL A 452 -29.71 8.12 -11.00
N THR A 453 -29.81 8.09 -9.67
CA THR A 453 -29.02 7.17 -8.84
C THR A 453 -29.76 5.86 -8.68
N VAL A 454 -29.09 4.75 -9.01
CA VAL A 454 -29.56 3.39 -8.69
C VAL A 454 -28.81 2.93 -7.46
N LYS A 455 -29.51 2.69 -6.35
CA LYS A 455 -28.93 2.16 -5.11
C LYS A 455 -28.92 0.63 -5.17
N TYR A 456 -28.06 0.01 -4.37
CA TYR A 456 -28.10 -1.45 -4.23
C TYR A 456 -29.45 -1.96 -3.70
N LEU A 457 -30.15 -1.17 -2.88
CA LEU A 457 -31.51 -1.46 -2.39
C LEU A 457 -32.60 -1.42 -3.49
N ASP A 458 -32.29 -0.87 -4.66
CA ASP A 458 -33.20 -0.82 -5.80
C ASP A 458 -33.02 -2.06 -6.70
N ILE A 459 -32.10 -2.98 -6.36
CA ILE A 459 -31.80 -4.17 -7.14
C ILE A 459 -32.36 -5.40 -6.43
N ILE A 460 -33.26 -6.09 -7.10
CA ILE A 460 -33.92 -7.29 -6.61
C ILE A 460 -33.20 -8.52 -7.15
N LYS A 461 -32.85 -9.45 -6.26
CA LYS A 461 -32.33 -10.76 -6.63
C LYS A 461 -33.49 -11.66 -7.11
N LYS A 462 -33.32 -12.27 -8.28
CA LYS A 462 -34.12 -13.40 -8.78
C LYS A 462 -33.23 -14.66 -8.80
N ASP A 463 -33.78 -15.79 -9.21
CA ASP A 463 -33.07 -17.08 -9.14
C ASP A 463 -31.77 -17.08 -9.95
N THR A 464 -31.83 -16.59 -11.19
CA THR A 464 -30.70 -16.62 -12.15
C THR A 464 -30.18 -15.25 -12.55
N TYR A 465 -30.80 -14.17 -12.07
CA TYR A 465 -30.43 -12.80 -12.42
C TYR A 465 -30.79 -11.79 -11.33
N TYR A 466 -30.26 -10.58 -11.47
CA TYR A 466 -30.65 -9.41 -10.70
C TYR A 466 -31.41 -8.44 -11.60
N VAL A 467 -32.38 -7.74 -11.05
CA VAL A 467 -33.19 -6.76 -11.80
C VAL A 467 -33.35 -5.47 -11.03
N ILE A 468 -33.26 -4.33 -11.73
CA ILE A 468 -33.63 -3.02 -11.16
C ILE A 468 -35.15 -2.97 -10.99
N ASP A 469 -35.60 -2.52 -9.83
CA ASP A 469 -37.00 -2.22 -9.54
C ASP A 469 -37.48 -1.06 -10.45
N GLU A 470 -38.29 -1.39 -11.46
CA GLU A 470 -38.72 -0.43 -12.48
C GLU A 470 -39.55 0.71 -11.91
N GLU A 471 -40.40 0.43 -10.93
CA GLU A 471 -41.27 1.43 -10.32
C GLU A 471 -40.45 2.42 -9.49
N LYS A 472 -39.45 1.92 -8.74
CA LYS A 472 -38.49 2.81 -8.06
C LYS A 472 -37.67 3.64 -9.04
N TYR A 473 -37.29 3.07 -10.19
CA TYR A 473 -36.53 3.80 -11.20
C TYR A 473 -37.37 4.90 -11.86
N LYS A 474 -38.62 4.61 -12.23
CA LYS A 474 -39.58 5.60 -12.76
C LYS A 474 -39.82 6.73 -11.75
N LEU A 475 -40.02 6.39 -10.48
CA LEU A 475 -40.14 7.39 -9.42
C LEU A 475 -38.90 8.27 -9.30
N ALA A 476 -37.69 7.68 -9.43
CA ALA A 476 -36.44 8.44 -9.40
C ALA A 476 -36.29 9.36 -10.62
N LEU A 477 -36.71 8.95 -11.82
CA LEU A 477 -36.76 9.83 -13.01
C LEU A 477 -37.67 11.04 -12.76
N GLN A 478 -38.87 10.81 -12.22
CA GLN A 478 -39.83 11.87 -11.88
C GLN A 478 -39.28 12.84 -10.83
N GLN A 479 -38.69 12.32 -9.76
CA GLN A 479 -38.06 13.14 -8.71
C GLN A 479 -36.91 14.00 -9.24
N LYS A 480 -36.17 13.48 -10.22
CA LYS A 480 -35.09 14.19 -10.93
C LYS A 480 -35.59 15.10 -12.05
N LYS A 481 -36.91 15.13 -12.30
CA LYS A 481 -37.55 15.91 -13.37
C LYS A 481 -36.93 15.60 -14.73
N ILE A 482 -36.70 14.32 -15.03
CA ILE A 482 -36.18 13.87 -16.32
C ILE A 482 -37.39 13.56 -17.21
N SER A 483 -37.49 14.24 -18.36
CA SER A 483 -38.59 14.02 -19.31
C SER A 483 -38.51 12.66 -20.01
N GLU A 484 -39.62 12.19 -20.56
CA GLU A 484 -39.66 10.95 -21.35
C GLU A 484 -38.84 11.07 -22.65
N ASN A 485 -38.69 12.28 -23.18
CA ASN A 485 -37.90 12.57 -24.38
C ASN A 485 -36.40 12.77 -24.08
N ALA A 486 -36.00 12.69 -22.81
CA ALA A 486 -34.61 12.86 -22.42
C ALA A 486 -33.72 11.77 -23.04
N LYS A 487 -32.63 12.18 -23.69
CA LYS A 487 -31.71 11.25 -24.32
C LYS A 487 -30.87 10.54 -23.26
N PHE A 488 -30.95 9.21 -23.21
CA PHE A 488 -30.05 8.42 -22.38
C PHE A 488 -28.60 8.51 -22.90
N ILE A 489 -27.66 8.82 -22.01
CA ILE A 489 -26.24 8.99 -22.36
C ILE A 489 -25.44 7.73 -22.00
N GLY A 490 -25.72 7.15 -20.84
CA GLY A 490 -25.09 5.91 -20.40
C GLY A 490 -25.17 5.68 -18.89
N SER A 491 -24.95 4.43 -18.49
CA SER A 491 -24.81 4.00 -17.09
C SER A 491 -23.36 4.06 -16.65
N PHE A 492 -23.08 4.64 -15.49
CA PHE A 492 -21.73 4.80 -14.95
C PHE A 492 -21.58 4.07 -13.62
N TYR A 493 -20.65 3.12 -13.60
CA TYR A 493 -20.28 2.31 -12.46
C TYR A 493 -18.99 2.80 -11.79
N ASN A 494 -18.64 2.23 -10.64
CA ASN A 494 -17.34 2.47 -10.05
C ASN A 494 -16.22 2.11 -11.05
N ASN A 495 -15.25 3.00 -11.19
CA ASN A 495 -14.13 2.98 -12.13
C ASN A 495 -14.46 3.09 -13.62
N ASP A 496 -15.73 3.28 -14.03
CA ASP A 496 -16.00 3.73 -15.40
C ASP A 496 -15.29 5.07 -15.68
N LEU A 497 -14.89 5.30 -16.93
CA LEU A 497 -14.28 6.57 -17.33
C LEU A 497 -15.35 7.54 -17.81
N ILE A 498 -15.28 8.77 -17.31
CA ILE A 498 -16.21 9.85 -17.62
C ILE A 498 -15.42 11.08 -18.05
N LYS A 499 -15.75 11.62 -19.22
CA LYS A 499 -15.17 12.85 -19.74
C LYS A 499 -16.16 13.99 -19.51
N ILE A 500 -15.78 15.00 -18.72
CA ILE A 500 -16.63 16.16 -18.40
C ILE A 500 -15.89 17.42 -18.85
N ASN A 501 -16.47 18.16 -19.80
CA ASN A 501 -15.90 19.41 -20.35
C ASN A 501 -14.42 19.27 -20.76
N GLY A 502 -14.07 18.16 -21.42
CA GLY A 502 -12.71 17.87 -21.89
C GLY A 502 -11.85 17.05 -20.92
N GLU A 503 -12.14 17.08 -19.62
CA GLU A 503 -11.35 16.37 -18.59
C GLU A 503 -11.82 14.93 -18.41
N LEU A 504 -10.91 13.96 -18.59
CA LEU A 504 -11.20 12.53 -18.42
C LEU A 504 -10.84 12.08 -16.99
N LEU A 505 -11.82 11.55 -16.28
CA LEU A 505 -11.70 11.10 -14.90
C LEU A 505 -12.28 9.69 -14.75
N ARG A 506 -11.97 9.01 -13.65
CA ARG A 506 -12.65 7.77 -13.27
C ARG A 506 -13.70 8.01 -12.19
N VAL A 507 -14.79 7.26 -12.27
CA VAL A 507 -15.92 7.37 -11.35
C VAL A 507 -15.61 6.68 -10.02
N ILE A 508 -15.88 7.35 -8.89
CA ILE A 508 -15.96 6.69 -7.58
C ILE A 508 -17.41 6.29 -7.30
N GLY A 509 -18.35 7.21 -7.52
CA GLY A 509 -19.79 6.97 -7.37
C GLY A 509 -20.57 8.26 -7.11
N VAL A 510 -21.84 8.11 -6.73
CA VAL A 510 -22.68 9.25 -6.33
C VAL A 510 -22.31 9.68 -4.91
N ASN A 511 -21.95 10.95 -4.74
CA ASN A 511 -21.59 11.53 -3.44
C ASN A 511 -22.81 12.06 -2.69
N ASP A 512 -23.66 12.80 -3.40
CA ASP A 512 -24.88 13.40 -2.87
C ASP A 512 -25.92 13.45 -4.00
N ASP A 513 -26.90 12.56 -3.94
CA ASP A 513 -27.95 12.48 -4.96
C ASP A 513 -28.81 13.75 -4.97
N ALA A 514 -29.19 14.29 -3.82
CA ALA A 514 -30.05 15.46 -3.74
C ALA A 514 -29.39 16.71 -4.36
N LYS A 515 -28.06 16.80 -4.28
CA LYS A 515 -27.27 17.91 -4.86
C LYS A 515 -26.73 17.63 -6.26
N ASN A 516 -27.06 16.47 -6.84
CA ASN A 516 -26.49 15.98 -8.10
C ASN A 516 -24.95 15.97 -8.09
N THR A 517 -24.33 15.59 -6.97
CA THR A 517 -22.88 15.56 -6.82
C THR A 517 -22.32 14.16 -7.04
N LEU A 518 -21.39 14.04 -7.98
CA LEU A 518 -20.58 12.83 -8.17
C LEU A 518 -19.23 12.98 -7.48
N GLU A 519 -18.67 11.87 -7.02
CA GLU A 519 -17.27 11.76 -6.63
C GLU A 519 -16.48 11.07 -7.73
N LEU A 520 -15.36 11.69 -8.08
CA LEU A 520 -14.48 11.27 -9.16
C LEU A 520 -13.04 11.16 -8.65
N ASN A 521 -12.17 10.61 -9.49
CA ASN A 521 -10.75 10.54 -9.21
C ASN A 521 -9.94 10.63 -10.51
N MET A 522 -8.64 10.91 -10.39
CA MET A 522 -7.71 10.88 -11.51
C MET A 522 -7.41 9.43 -11.94
N ILE A 523 -6.91 9.27 -13.16
CA ILE A 523 -6.70 7.97 -13.83
C ILE A 523 -5.27 7.46 -13.60
N ASP A 524 -4.31 8.35 -13.71
CA ASP A 524 -2.87 8.12 -13.62
C ASP A 524 -2.33 8.18 -12.18
N ILE A 525 -3.02 8.90 -11.29
CA ILE A 525 -2.67 9.06 -9.87
C ILE A 525 -3.94 9.11 -9.02
N SER A 526 -3.84 8.89 -7.71
CA SER A 526 -4.96 9.22 -6.81
C SER A 526 -4.97 10.74 -6.54
N TYR A 527 -6.15 11.36 -6.50
CA TYR A 527 -6.23 12.80 -6.25
C TYR A 527 -5.69 13.21 -4.87
N ARG A 528 -5.67 12.27 -3.90
CA ARG A 528 -5.02 12.50 -2.61
C ARG A 528 -3.52 12.68 -2.77
N ASP A 529 -2.88 11.75 -3.48
CA ASP A 529 -1.43 11.78 -3.70
C ASP A 529 -1.05 12.98 -4.56
N TYR A 530 -1.88 13.32 -5.56
CA TYR A 530 -1.72 14.55 -6.35
C TYR A 530 -1.73 15.81 -5.47
N VAL A 531 -2.72 15.93 -4.57
CA VAL A 531 -2.82 17.07 -3.64
C VAL A 531 -1.63 17.14 -2.70
N GLU A 532 -1.16 16.00 -2.18
CA GLU A 532 0.00 15.92 -1.30
C GLU A 532 1.30 16.32 -2.03
N ASN A 533 1.51 15.81 -3.24
CA ASN A 533 2.70 16.11 -4.04
C ASN A 533 2.80 17.56 -4.48
N MET A 534 1.66 18.13 -4.86
CA MET A 534 1.56 19.53 -5.29
C MET A 534 1.43 20.49 -4.10
N ASN A 535 1.44 19.97 -2.86
CA ASN A 535 1.27 20.73 -1.62
C ASN A 535 0.04 21.66 -1.66
N LEU A 536 -1.09 21.15 -2.16
CA LEU A 536 -2.29 21.96 -2.36
C LEU A 536 -3.12 22.04 -1.06
N ALA A 537 -3.49 23.26 -0.67
CA ALA A 537 -4.37 23.51 0.48
C ALA A 537 -5.86 23.24 0.16
N THR A 538 -6.17 22.05 -0.36
CA THR A 538 -7.54 21.65 -0.75
C THR A 538 -7.96 20.32 -0.11
N THR A 539 -9.26 20.03 -0.14
CA THR A 539 -9.76 18.72 0.26
C THR A 539 -9.33 17.68 -0.78
N PRO A 540 -8.75 16.52 -0.38
CA PRO A 540 -8.25 15.51 -1.31
C PRO A 540 -9.37 14.64 -1.91
N ARG A 541 -10.41 15.29 -2.47
CA ARG A 541 -11.56 14.64 -3.13
C ARG A 541 -12.06 15.49 -4.30
N ILE A 542 -12.24 14.88 -5.47
CA ILE A 542 -12.87 15.54 -6.62
C ILE A 542 -14.38 15.34 -6.51
N ARG A 543 -15.13 16.43 -6.37
CA ARG A 543 -16.60 16.42 -6.40
C ARG A 543 -17.09 17.31 -7.53
N LYS A 544 -17.89 16.75 -8.43
CA LYS A 544 -18.49 17.50 -9.54
C LYS A 544 -20.01 17.48 -9.44
N ASN A 545 -20.61 18.67 -9.49
CA ASN A 545 -22.06 18.81 -9.58
C ASN A 545 -22.49 18.69 -11.04
N ILE A 546 -23.43 17.79 -11.30
CA ILE A 546 -24.04 17.64 -12.61
C ILE A 546 -25.19 18.64 -12.73
N GLY A 547 -25.04 19.58 -13.67
CA GLY A 547 -25.98 20.67 -13.86
C GLY A 547 -25.56 21.58 -15.01
N LYS A 548 -25.95 22.85 -14.94
CA LYS A 548 -25.83 23.81 -16.05
C LYS A 548 -24.40 24.06 -16.54
N SER A 549 -23.39 23.88 -15.70
CA SER A 549 -21.98 24.13 -16.06
C SER A 549 -21.37 23.04 -16.94
N ILE A 550 -22.06 21.90 -17.11
CA ILE A 550 -21.57 20.79 -17.93
C ILE A 550 -22.14 20.92 -19.33
N THR A 551 -21.27 21.18 -20.30
CA THR A 551 -21.62 21.30 -21.72
C THR A 551 -21.40 19.98 -22.45
N ILE A 552 -20.40 19.19 -22.04
CA ILE A 552 -20.06 17.90 -22.65
C ILE A 552 -19.87 16.87 -21.54
N LEU A 553 -20.58 15.74 -21.64
CA LEU A 553 -20.41 14.58 -20.79
C LEU A 553 -20.44 13.31 -21.63
N GLU A 554 -19.33 12.57 -21.63
CA GLU A 554 -19.15 11.38 -22.46
C GLU A 554 -18.65 10.19 -21.64
N LYS A 555 -19.08 8.99 -22.04
CA LYS A 555 -18.58 7.75 -21.46
C LYS A 555 -17.41 7.20 -22.26
N TYR A 556 -16.35 6.85 -21.55
CA TYR A 556 -15.19 6.15 -22.08
C TYR A 556 -14.97 4.84 -21.33
N THR A 557 -14.16 3.97 -21.89
CA THR A 557 -13.67 2.78 -21.20
C THR A 557 -12.30 2.40 -21.76
N THR A 558 -11.72 1.33 -21.23
CA THR A 558 -10.43 0.79 -21.67
C THR A 558 -10.51 -0.72 -21.83
N ASP A 559 -9.66 -1.27 -22.68
CA ASP A 559 -9.33 -2.69 -22.58
C ASP A 559 -8.43 -2.94 -21.36
N ILE A 560 -8.04 -4.19 -21.11
CA ILE A 560 -7.17 -4.55 -19.99
C ILE A 560 -5.75 -3.94 -20.11
N LEU A 561 -5.35 -3.51 -21.31
CA LEU A 561 -4.06 -2.87 -21.59
C LEU A 561 -4.12 -1.34 -21.40
N GLY A 562 -5.30 -0.78 -21.15
CA GLY A 562 -5.49 0.65 -20.95
C GLY A 562 -5.68 1.43 -22.26
N ASN A 563 -5.96 0.77 -23.39
CA ASN A 563 -6.32 1.45 -24.64
C ASN A 563 -7.70 2.08 -24.49
N THR A 564 -7.76 3.41 -24.49
CA THR A 564 -8.98 4.16 -24.23
C THR A 564 -9.86 4.28 -25.46
N PHE A 565 -11.16 3.98 -25.31
CA PHE A 565 -12.16 4.15 -26.37
C PHE A 565 -13.44 4.81 -25.86
N LYS A 566 -14.06 5.62 -26.72
CA LYS A 566 -15.36 6.25 -26.45
C LYS A 566 -16.47 5.21 -26.64
N ILE A 567 -17.43 5.17 -25.72
CA ILE A 567 -18.62 4.33 -25.84
C ILE A 567 -19.73 5.12 -26.51
N SER A 568 -20.39 4.53 -27.51
CA SER A 568 -21.63 5.05 -28.09
C SER A 568 -22.76 4.99 -27.07
N SER A 569 -23.54 6.05 -26.95
CA SER A 569 -24.71 6.07 -26.06
C SER A 569 -25.71 4.99 -26.49
N PRO A 570 -26.07 4.06 -25.60
CA PRO A 570 -27.13 3.09 -25.87
C PRO A 570 -28.50 3.79 -25.84
N GLU A 571 -29.52 3.18 -26.43
CA GLU A 571 -30.88 3.75 -26.47
C GLU A 571 -31.54 3.79 -25.08
N LYS A 572 -31.32 2.76 -24.25
CA LYS A 572 -31.96 2.60 -22.95
C LYS A 572 -31.04 1.99 -21.88
N PRO A 573 -31.29 2.25 -20.59
CA PRO A 573 -30.53 1.64 -19.50
C PRO A 573 -30.76 0.12 -19.42
N GLN A 574 -29.70 -0.62 -19.07
CA GLN A 574 -29.79 -2.06 -18.79
C GLN A 574 -30.38 -2.30 -17.39
N PHE A 575 -31.46 -3.08 -17.30
CA PHE A 575 -32.11 -3.39 -16.01
C PHE A 575 -31.83 -4.80 -15.49
N ILE A 576 -31.51 -5.75 -16.38
CA ILE A 576 -31.30 -7.17 -16.04
C ILE A 576 -29.80 -7.51 -16.05
N PHE A 577 -29.32 -8.14 -14.97
CA PHE A 577 -27.94 -8.61 -14.81
C PHE A 577 -27.94 -10.11 -14.54
N LYS A 578 -27.49 -10.92 -15.51
CA LYS A 578 -27.36 -12.37 -15.31
C LYS A 578 -26.27 -12.66 -14.28
N VAL A 579 -26.52 -13.64 -13.41
CA VAL A 579 -25.45 -14.22 -12.58
C VAL A 579 -24.51 -14.93 -13.54
N ARG A 580 -23.22 -14.59 -13.50
CA ARG A 580 -22.20 -15.42 -14.16
C ARG A 580 -21.91 -16.56 -13.19
N ASP A 581 -22.13 -17.79 -13.64
CA ASP A 581 -21.76 -19.01 -12.91
C ASP A 581 -20.26 -19.01 -12.56
#